data_AF-T1RTX1-F1
#
_entry.id   AF-T1RTX1-F1
#
_cell.length_a   1.000
_cell.length_b   1.000
_cell.length_c   1.000
_cell.angle_alpha   90.00
_cell.angle_beta   90.00
_cell.angle_gamma   90.00
#
_symmetry.space_group_name_H-M   'P 1'
#
loop_
_entity.id
_entity.type
_entity.pdbx_description
1 polymer ?
#
loop_
_entity_poly.entity_id
_entity_poly.type
_entity_poly.pdbx_seq_one_letter_code
_entity_poly.pdbx_strand_id
1 'polypeptide(L)' 'KNLPVEEADRLASTDPDYSIRDLYNAISNGNFPSWTFYIQVMTFEQAENWQWNPFDLTKVWPHKDFPLIPV' A
#
# COMPACT_ATOMS: atom_id res chain seq x y z
N LYS A 1 -7.68 -4.92 4.71
CA LYS A 1 -9.07 -4.96 5.21
C LYS A 1 -9.58 -3.54 5.17
N ASN A 2 -10.78 -3.33 4.64
CA ASN A 2 -11.31 -1.97 4.40
C ASN A 2 -12.61 -1.80 5.19
N LEU A 3 -12.94 -0.56 5.54
CA LEU A 3 -14.21 -0.22 6.15
C LEU A 3 -15.25 0.02 5.05
N PRO A 4 -16.50 -0.44 5.22
CA PRO A 4 -17.64 0.08 4.47
C PRO A 4 -17.81 1.58 4.73
N VAL A 5 -18.37 2.31 3.77
CA VAL A 5 -18.54 3.77 3.85
C VAL A 5 -19.35 4.17 5.09
N GLU A 6 -20.48 3.51 5.34
CA GLU A 6 -21.35 3.80 6.49
C GLU A 6 -20.63 3.66 7.83
N GLU A 7 -19.73 2.67 7.96
CA GLU A 7 -18.96 2.45 9.18
C GLU A 7 -17.83 3.48 9.33
N ALA A 8 -17.19 3.86 8.22
CA ALA A 8 -16.19 4.92 8.23
C ALA A 8 -16.80 6.26 8.65
N ASP A 9 -17.98 6.61 8.14
CA ASP A 9 -18.70 7.84 8.52
C ASP A 9 -19.07 7.85 10.01
N ARG A 10 -19.53 6.71 10.53
CA ARG A 10 -19.83 6.55 11.96
C ARG A 10 -18.58 6.77 12.80
N LEU A 11 -17.48 6.09 12.48
CA LEU A 11 -16.22 6.18 13.23
C LEU A 11 -15.62 7.58 13.17
N ALA A 12 -15.72 8.29 12.05
CA ALA A 12 -15.22 9.66 11.92
C ALA A 12 -15.84 10.61 12.98
N SER A 13 -17.07 10.34 13.42
CA SER A 13 -17.75 11.12 14.46
C SER A 13 -17.54 10.54 15.86
N THR A 14 -17.69 9.22 16.02
CA THR A 14 -17.68 8.59 17.35
C THR A 14 -16.27 8.34 17.88
N ASP A 15 -15.28 8.28 16.99
CA ASP A 15 -13.93 7.85 17.28
C ASP A 15 -12.91 8.34 16.23
N PRO A 16 -12.61 9.66 16.21
CA PRO A 16 -11.76 10.26 15.18
C PRO A 16 -10.32 9.72 15.20
N ASP A 17 -9.87 9.14 16.31
CA ASP A 17 -8.52 8.59 16.49
C ASP A 17 -8.45 7.06 16.25
N TYR A 18 -9.49 6.46 15.67
CA TYR A 18 -9.63 5.00 15.49
C TYR A 18 -8.33 4.31 15.04
N SER A 19 -7.73 4.76 13.94
CA SER A 19 -6.52 4.13 13.37
C SER A 19 -5.27 4.32 14.24
N ILE A 20 -5.17 5.47 14.94
CA ILE A 20 -4.06 5.75 15.85
C ILE A 20 -4.15 4.83 17.07
N ARG A 21 -5.35 4.74 17.66
CA ARG A 21 -5.61 3.87 18.80
C ARG A 21 -5.40 2.40 18.45
N ASP A 22 -5.84 1.96 17.27
CA ASP A 22 -5.63 0.59 16.80
C ASP A 22 -4.15 0.23 16.75
N LEU A 23 -3.34 1.07 16.08
CA LEU A 23 -1.89 0.86 15.99
C LEU A 23 -1.21 0.88 17.37
N TYR A 24 -1.55 1.86 18.22
CA TYR A 24 -0.99 1.96 19.56
C TYR A 24 -1.30 0.71 20.40
N ASN A 25 -2.56 0.29 20.43
CA ASN A 25 -3.00 -0.88 21.20
C ASN A 25 -2.37 -2.16 20.66
N ALA A 26 -2.22 -2.31 19.34
CA ALA A 26 -1.56 -3.46 18.74
C ALA A 26 -0.11 -3.58 19.26
N ILE A 27 0.66 -2.48 19.21
CA ILE A 27 2.04 -2.44 19.71
C ILE A 27 2.09 -2.66 21.23
N SER A 28 1.23 -1.98 22.00
CA SER A 28 1.19 -2.09 23.46
C SER A 28 0.85 -3.51 23.94
N ASN A 29 0.10 -4.28 23.14
CA ASN A 29 -0.26 -5.66 23.44
C ASN A 29 0.72 -6.69 22.86
N GLY A 30 1.85 -6.26 22.29
CA GLY A 30 2.85 -7.15 21.69
C GLY A 30 2.48 -7.70 20.31
N ASN A 31 1.39 -7.22 19.71
CA ASN A 31 0.95 -7.58 18.36
C ASN A 31 1.60 -6.64 17.33
N PHE A 32 2.91 -6.79 17.13
CA PHE A 32 3.66 -5.91 16.22
C PHE A 32 3.28 -6.17 14.75
N PRO A 33 2.75 -5.17 14.03
CA PRO A 33 2.48 -5.33 12.60
C PRO A 33 3.80 -5.43 11.82
N SER A 34 3.80 -6.20 10.73
CA SER A 34 4.96 -6.38 9.85
C SER A 34 4.55 -6.35 8.39
N TRP A 35 5.51 -6.05 7.52
CA TRP A 35 5.34 -5.98 6.08
C TRP A 35 6.51 -6.67 5.39
N THR A 36 6.22 -7.40 4.32
CA THR A 36 7.23 -7.98 3.44
C THR A 36 7.59 -6.97 2.35
N PHE A 37 8.88 -6.70 2.18
CA PHE A 37 9.38 -5.75 1.21
C PHE A 37 9.62 -6.41 -0.16
N TYR A 38 9.26 -5.71 -1.23
CA TYR A 38 9.41 -6.16 -2.61
C TYR A 38 9.86 -5.00 -3.50
N ILE A 39 10.50 -5.34 -4.63
CA ILE A 39 10.83 -4.40 -5.70
C ILE A 39 10.30 -4.90 -7.05
N GLN A 40 10.09 -3.98 -7.99
CA GLN A 40 9.91 -4.28 -9.42
C GLN A 40 11.10 -3.71 -10.18
N VAL A 41 11.58 -4.42 -11.21
CA VAL A 41 12.75 -4.03 -11.99
C VAL A 41 12.36 -3.88 -13.45
N MET A 42 12.66 -2.71 -14.03
CA MET A 42 12.49 -2.40 -15.45
C MET A 42 13.86 -1.96 -15.99
N THR A 43 14.30 -2.55 -17.10
CA THR A 43 15.53 -2.13 -17.79
C THR A 43 15.31 -0.83 -18.55
N PHE A 44 16.39 -0.11 -18.88
CA PHE A 44 16.30 1.11 -19.69
C PHE A 44 15.65 0.87 -21.06
N GLU A 45 16.00 -0.23 -21.74
CA GLU A 45 15.40 -0.59 -23.03
C GLU A 45 13.90 -0.87 -22.92
N GLN A 46 13.45 -1.52 -21.84
CA GLN A 46 12.03 -1.70 -21.59
C GLN A 46 11.35 -0.35 -21.34
N ALA A 47 11.96 0.53 -20.55
CA ALA A 47 11.42 1.84 -20.23
C ALA A 47 11.22 2.74 -21.46
N GLU A 48 12.13 2.68 -22.44
CA GLU A 48 12.03 3.44 -23.70
C GLU A 48 10.86 2.97 -24.58
N ASN A 49 10.56 1.66 -24.55
CA ASN A 49 9.56 1.04 -25.41
C ASN A 49 8.21 0.78 -24.71
N TRP A 50 8.11 1.09 -23.42
CA TRP A 50 6.91 0.84 -22.65
C TRP A 50 5.83 1.91 -22.89
N GLN A 51 4.57 1.49 -22.86
CA GLN A 51 3.43 2.38 -23.13
C GLN A 51 3.24 3.49 -22.09
N TRP A 52 3.80 3.33 -20.88
CA TRP A 52 3.72 4.32 -19.81
C TRP A 52 5.10 4.83 -19.43
N ASN A 53 5.19 6.14 -19.21
CA ASN A 53 6.41 6.77 -18.69
C ASN A 53 6.67 6.25 -17.25
N PRO A 54 7.84 5.62 -16.97
CA PRO A 54 8.17 5.15 -15.63
C PRO A 54 8.29 6.27 -14.59
N PHE A 55 8.39 7.54 -15.02
CA PHE A 55 8.41 8.72 -14.16
C PHE A 55 7.03 9.38 -13.96
N ASP A 56 5.96 8.82 -14.55
CA ASP A 56 4.59 9.27 -14.30
C ASP A 56 4.02 8.60 -13.04
N LEU A 57 3.94 9.35 -11.95
CA LEU A 57 3.45 8.90 -10.64
C LEU A 57 1.96 8.48 -10.64
N THR A 58 1.21 8.77 -11.71
CA THR A 58 -0.19 8.34 -11.83
C THR A 58 -0.34 6.93 -12.43
N LYS A 59 0.76 6.28 -12.82
CA LYS A 59 0.79 4.96 -13.44
C LYS A 59 1.38 3.90 -12.51
N VAL A 60 0.93 2.67 -12.70
CA VAL A 60 1.47 1.48 -12.02
C VAL A 60 2.04 0.53 -13.05
N TRP A 61 3.03 -0.27 -12.64
CA TRP A 61 3.59 -1.33 -13.47
C TRP A 61 2.82 -2.62 -13.19
N PRO A 62 2.11 -3.19 -14.18
CA PRO A 62 1.33 -4.40 -13.99
C PRO A 62 2.23 -5.54 -13.51
N HIS A 63 1.81 -6.22 -12.44
CA HIS A 63 2.57 -7.33 -11.86
C HIS A 63 2.77 -8.50 -12.83
N LYS A 64 1.94 -8.60 -13.88
CA LYS A 64 2.10 -9.61 -14.94
C LYS A 64 3.37 -9.37 -15.77
N ASP A 65 3.68 -8.10 -16.04
CA ASP A 65 4.78 -7.71 -16.92
C ASP A 65 6.06 -7.47 -16.10
N PHE A 66 5.91 -6.89 -14.91
CA PHE A 66 6.99 -6.62 -13.96
C PHE A 66 6.63 -7.24 -12.61
N PRO A 67 6.98 -8.51 -12.35
CA PRO A 67 6.59 -9.19 -11.11
C PRO A 67 7.28 -8.59 -9.88
N LEU A 68 6.65 -8.78 -8.72
CA LEU A 68 7.23 -8.42 -7.43
C LEU A 68 8.36 -9.39 -7.08
N ILE A 69 9.52 -8.84 -6.74
CA ILE A 69 10.72 -9.58 -6.32
C ILE A 69 10.92 -9.35 -4.82
N PRO A 70 10.88 -10.40 -3.97
CA PRO A 70 11.13 -10.23 -2.53
C PRO A 70 12.58 -9.82 -2.28
N VAL A 71 12.78 -9.02 -1.24
CA VAL A 71 14.11 -8.52 -0.81
C VAL A 71 14.37 -8.94 0.63
#